data_AF-A0A7V9F9Z1-F1
#
_entry.id   AF-A0A7V9F9Z1-F1
#
_cell.length_a   1.000
_cell.length_b   1.000
_cell.length_c   1.000
_cell.angle_alpha   90.00
_cell.angle_beta   90.00
_cell.angle_gamma   90.00
#
_symmetry.space_group_name_H-M   'P 1'
#
loop_
_entity.id
_entity.type
_entity.pdbx_description
1 polymer ?
#
loop_
_entity_poly.entity_id
_entity_poly.type
_entity_poly.pdbx_seq_one_letter_code
_entity_poly.pdbx_strand_id
1 'polypeptide(L)'
;MPARIAATSSSSLPTPRTRLIGREREINAICAKLGRHDVALLTLAGAGGVGKTRLALAVAERMRPDFDDGVYFVPLASMADPELVPMAIIQELALRPQAGQAPEEMLREYLRSR
;
A
#
# COMPACT_ATOMS: atom_id res chain seq x y z
N MET A 1 23.89 -14.43 17.93
CA MET A 1 23.29 -13.09 17.72
C MET A 1 22.34 -13.20 16.53
N PRO A 2 21.02 -12.96 16.66
CA PRO A 2 20.15 -13.02 15.50
C PRO A 2 20.36 -11.77 14.64
N ALA A 3 20.49 -11.98 13.33
CA ALA A 3 20.76 -10.94 12.35
C ALA A 3 19.56 -9.97 12.28
N ARG A 4 19.86 -8.68 12.41
CA ARG A 4 18.91 -7.58 12.21
C ARG A 4 18.48 -7.59 10.74
N ILE A 5 17.22 -7.88 10.46
CA ILE A 5 16.66 -7.72 9.11
C ILE A 5 16.58 -6.22 8.85
N ALA A 6 17.60 -5.66 8.21
CA ALA A 6 17.56 -4.30 7.71
C ALA A 6 16.63 -4.29 6.49
N ALA A 7 15.35 -3.97 6.71
CA ALA A 7 14.44 -3.63 5.64
C ALA A 7 14.91 -2.29 5.04
N THR A 8 15.60 -2.33 3.92
CA THR A 8 15.81 -1.15 3.07
C THR A 8 14.47 -0.84 2.39
N SER A 9 13.55 -0.18 3.08
CA SER A 9 12.21 0.15 2.59
C SER A 9 12.26 1.32 1.61
N SER A 10 12.59 1.04 0.35
CA SER A 10 12.22 1.95 -0.74
C SER A 10 10.73 1.76 -1.02
N SER A 11 9.87 2.55 -0.37
CA SER A 11 8.43 2.64 -0.69
C SER A 11 8.24 2.86 -2.21
N SER A 12 7.67 1.88 -2.90
CA SER A 12 7.59 1.78 -4.37
C SER A 12 6.28 2.36 -4.92
N LEU A 13 5.98 3.64 -4.67
CA LEU A 13 4.81 4.26 -5.30
C LEU A 13 5.08 4.52 -6.80
N PRO A 14 4.23 4.01 -7.72
CA PRO A 14 4.33 4.32 -9.14
C PRO A 14 4.26 5.84 -9.37
N THR A 15 5.24 6.39 -10.07
CA THR A 15 5.25 7.82 -10.42
C THR A 15 4.36 8.09 -11.64
N PRO A 16 3.27 8.86 -11.51
CA PRO A 16 2.43 9.18 -12.65
C PRO A 16 3.17 10.07 -13.65
N ARG A 17 3.01 9.81 -14.96
CA ARG A 17 3.67 10.59 -16.03
C ARG A 17 3.18 12.04 -16.15
N THR A 18 2.03 12.37 -15.59
CA THR A 18 1.46 13.71 -15.63
C THR A 18 0.94 14.13 -14.26
N ARG A 19 0.93 15.44 -13.99
CA ARG A 19 0.35 16.00 -12.75
C ARG A 19 -1.15 15.73 -12.68
N LEU A 20 -1.66 15.52 -11.46
CA LEU A 20 -3.10 15.40 -11.20
C LEU A 20 -3.65 16.81 -10.94
N ILE A 21 -4.51 17.31 -11.83
CA ILE A 21 -5.03 18.68 -11.77
C ILE A 21 -6.43 18.68 -11.15
N GLY A 22 -6.70 19.67 -10.28
CA GLY A 22 -8.06 19.95 -9.78
C GLY A 22 -8.59 18.97 -8.74
N ARG A 23 -7.73 18.15 -8.11
CA ARG A 23 -8.13 17.12 -7.13
C ARG A 23 -7.64 17.36 -5.70
N GLU A 24 -7.13 18.55 -5.40
CA GLU A 24 -6.60 18.88 -4.06
C GLU A 24 -7.65 18.73 -2.95
N ARG A 25 -8.91 19.07 -3.23
CA ARG A 25 -10.00 18.92 -2.25
C ARG A 25 -10.24 17.46 -1.89
N GLU A 26 -10.28 16.58 -2.89
CA GLU A 26 -10.44 15.14 -2.67
C GLU A 26 -9.22 14.55 -1.95
N ILE A 27 -8.00 14.95 -2.34
CA ILE A 27 -6.77 14.51 -1.65
C ILE A 27 -6.85 14.86 -0.16
N ASN A 28 -7.13 16.12 0.17
CA ASN A 28 -7.20 16.58 1.56
C ASN A 28 -8.31 15.87 2.34
N ALA A 29 -9.48 15.66 1.74
CA ALA A 29 -10.58 14.95 2.38
C ALA A 29 -10.26 13.47 2.65
N ILE A 30 -9.54 12.81 1.74
CA ILE A 30 -9.11 11.41 1.93
C ILE A 30 -8.03 11.34 3.01
N CYS A 31 -7.01 12.22 2.97
CA CYS A 31 -5.96 12.26 3.99
C CYS A 31 -6.55 12.50 5.38
N ALA A 32 -7.49 13.44 5.52
CA ALA A 32 -8.16 13.71 6.80
C ALA A 32 -8.98 12.52 7.31
N LYS A 33 -9.59 11.73 6.42
CA LYS A 33 -10.29 10.50 6.81
C LYS A 33 -9.33 9.39 7.25
N LEU A 34 -8.29 9.13 6.46
CA LEU A 34 -7.30 8.10 6.76
C LEU A 34 -6.43 8.45 7.99
N GLY A 35 -6.26 9.73 8.30
CA GLY A 35 -5.54 10.17 9.51
C GLY A 35 -6.30 9.96 10.81
N ARG A 36 -7.56 9.50 10.77
CA ARG A 36 -8.31 9.16 11.99
C ARG A 36 -7.94 7.76 12.47
N HIS A 37 -7.68 7.62 13.76
CA HIS A 37 -7.31 6.33 14.38
C HIS A 37 -8.37 5.22 14.23
N ASP A 38 -9.64 5.56 13.98
CA ASP A 38 -10.72 4.59 13.78
C ASP A 38 -10.88 4.13 12.31
N VAL A 39 -10.09 4.67 11.38
CA VAL A 39 -10.19 4.38 9.94
C VAL A 39 -8.98 3.59 9.48
N ALA A 40 -9.13 2.25 9.40
CA ALA A 40 -8.09 1.35 8.88
C ALA A 40 -8.23 1.02 7.38
N LEU A 41 -9.39 1.30 6.78
CA LEU A 41 -9.69 0.97 5.38
C LEU A 41 -10.59 2.03 4.73
N LEU A 42 -10.24 2.44 3.52
CA LEU A 42 -11.03 3.36 2.72
C LEU A 42 -11.10 2.88 1.27
N THR A 43 -12.32 2.78 0.73
CA THR A 43 -12.57 2.38 -0.66
C THR A 43 -12.90 3.59 -1.53
N LEU A 44 -12.15 3.77 -2.62
CA LEU A 44 -12.48 4.74 -3.66
C LEU A 44 -13.34 4.06 -4.74
N ALA A 45 -14.63 4.36 -4.76
CA ALA A 45 -15.59 3.85 -5.75
C ALA A 45 -15.90 4.90 -6.82
N GLY A 46 -16.19 4.45 -8.05
CA GLY A 46 -16.55 5.32 -9.17
C GLY A 46 -16.34 4.65 -10.52
N ALA A 47 -16.82 5.26 -11.60
CA ALA A 47 -16.72 4.72 -12.96
C ALA A 47 -15.27 4.44 -13.40
N GLY A 48 -15.10 3.59 -14.42
CA GLY A 48 -13.81 3.37 -15.07
C GLY A 48 -13.24 4.68 -15.62
N GLY A 49 -11.91 4.84 -15.59
CA GLY A 49 -11.24 6.00 -16.20
C GLY A 49 -11.32 7.34 -15.43
N VAL A 50 -12.11 7.47 -14.35
CA VAL A 50 -12.23 8.73 -13.59
C VAL A 50 -10.98 9.14 -12.79
N GLY A 51 -9.91 8.33 -12.84
CA GLY A 51 -8.62 8.63 -12.21
C GLY A 51 -8.46 8.17 -10.77
N LYS A 52 -9.25 7.19 -10.30
CA LYS A 52 -9.19 6.68 -8.91
C LYS A 52 -7.78 6.24 -8.48
N THR A 53 -7.09 5.47 -9.33
CA THR A 53 -5.71 5.04 -9.06
C THR A 53 -4.76 6.22 -8.96
N ARG A 54 -4.91 7.25 -9.81
CA ARG A 54 -4.08 8.47 -9.73
C ARG A 54 -4.36 9.26 -8.46
N LEU A 55 -5.61 9.33 -8.03
CA LEU A 55 -6.00 9.96 -6.77
C LEU A 55 -5.43 9.20 -5.57
N ALA A 56 -5.53 7.87 -5.55
CA ALA A 56 -4.95 7.03 -4.50
C ALA A 56 -3.42 7.22 -4.40
N LEU A 57 -2.71 7.24 -5.53
CA LEU A 57 -1.26 7.47 -5.56
C LEU A 57 -0.87 8.86 -5.04
N ALA A 58 -1.65 9.90 -5.40
CA ALA A 58 -1.41 11.25 -4.88
C ALA A 58 -1.63 11.36 -3.37
N VAL A 59 -2.65 10.68 -2.84
CA VAL A 59 -2.90 10.56 -1.39
C VAL A 59 -1.76 9.81 -0.71
N ALA A 60 -1.35 8.67 -1.27
CA ALA A 60 -0.26 7.85 -0.76
C ALA A 60 1.05 8.65 -0.65
N GLU A 61 1.41 9.43 -1.67
CA GLU A 61 2.59 10.28 -1.64
C GLU A 61 2.46 11.40 -0.59
N ARG A 62 1.27 11.99 -0.44
CA ARG A 62 1.02 13.07 0.55
C ARG A 62 1.14 12.56 1.98
N MET A 63 0.64 11.35 2.25
CA MET A 63 0.67 10.75 3.59
C MET A 63 1.97 10.01 3.89
N ARG A 64 2.85 9.82 2.91
CA ARG A 64 4.13 9.11 3.08
C ARG A 64 4.95 9.57 4.31
N PRO A 65 5.04 10.86 4.66
CA PRO A 65 5.74 11.31 5.86
C PRO A 65 5.11 10.86 7.19
N ASP A 66 3.84 10.45 7.19
CA ASP A 66 3.09 10.04 8.38
C ASP A 66 3.25 8.55 8.70
N PHE A 67 3.93 7.77 7.85
CA PHE A 67 4.11 6.33 7.99
C PHE A 67 5.60 5.94 7.98
N ASP A 68 6.15 5.65 9.17
CA ASP A 68 7.57 5.31 9.36
C ASP A 68 8.01 4.05 8.59
N ASP A 69 7.12 3.06 8.48
CA ASP A 69 7.37 1.85 7.70
C ASP A 69 7.16 2.05 6.18
N GLY A 70 6.67 3.21 5.77
CA GLY A 70 6.45 3.59 4.37
C GLY A 70 5.05 3.28 3.84
N VAL A 71 4.86 3.59 2.54
CA VAL A 71 3.58 3.39 1.83
C VAL A 71 3.82 2.55 0.58
N TYR A 72 2.97 1.55 0.36
CA TYR A 72 3.16 0.52 -0.68
C TYR A 72 1.98 0.50 -1.65
N PHE A 73 2.26 0.23 -2.92
CA PHE A 73 1.24 0.04 -3.94
C PHE A 73 1.23 -1.42 -4.38
N VAL A 74 0.11 -2.12 -4.15
CA VAL A 74 -0.05 -3.53 -4.54
C VAL A 74 -1.00 -3.63 -5.75
N PRO A 75 -0.49 -3.88 -6.97
CA PRO A 75 -1.33 -3.96 -8.16
C PRO A 75 -2.13 -5.26 -8.21
N LEU A 76 -3.43 -5.20 -7.89
CA LEU A 76 -4.33 -6.37 -7.93
C LEU A 76 -5.14 -6.49 -9.24
N ALA A 77 -5.03 -5.52 -10.16
CA ALA A 77 -5.92 -5.41 -11.32
C ALA A 77 -5.85 -6.59 -12.31
N SER A 78 -4.69 -7.24 -12.42
CA SER A 78 -4.47 -8.39 -13.31
C SER A 78 -4.60 -9.74 -12.58
N MET A 79 -4.97 -9.74 -11.31
CA MET A 79 -5.03 -10.94 -10.50
C MET A 79 -6.37 -11.66 -10.69
N ALA A 80 -6.31 -12.92 -11.12
CA ALA A 80 -7.49 -13.76 -11.30
C ALA A 80 -7.81 -14.61 -10.06
N ASP A 81 -6.79 -14.95 -9.26
CA ASP A 81 -6.90 -15.82 -8.10
C ASP A 81 -6.67 -15.01 -6.81
N PRO A 82 -7.71 -14.87 -5.94
CA PRO A 82 -7.59 -14.20 -4.66
C PRO A 82 -6.54 -14.80 -3.71
N GLU A 83 -6.21 -16.09 -3.84
CA GLU A 83 -5.21 -16.76 -3.00
C GLU A 83 -3.78 -16.21 -3.24
N LEU A 84 -3.57 -15.49 -4.35
CA LEU A 84 -2.30 -14.84 -4.67
C LEU A 84 -2.11 -13.46 -4.02
N VAL A 85 -3.15 -12.87 -3.44
CA VAL A 85 -3.08 -11.54 -2.83
C VAL A 85 -1.99 -11.45 -1.74
N PRO A 86 -1.89 -12.39 -0.78
CA PRO A 86 -0.87 -12.34 0.26
C PRO A 86 0.56 -12.38 -0.32
N MET A 87 0.77 -13.18 -1.36
CA MET A 87 2.06 -13.25 -2.05
C MET A 87 2.42 -11.95 -2.77
N ALA A 88 1.45 -11.28 -3.40
CA ALA A 88 1.69 -9.98 -4.02
C ALA A 88 2.08 -8.92 -2.98
N ILE A 89 1.47 -8.94 -1.79
CA ILE A 89 1.85 -8.04 -0.69
C ILE A 89 3.28 -8.33 -0.21
N ILE A 90 3.63 -9.61 -0.01
CA ILE A 90 4.99 -10.04 0.38
C ILE A 90 6.05 -9.53 -0.60
N GLN A 91 5.76 -9.61 -1.91
CA GLN A 91 6.66 -9.13 -2.96
C GLN A 91 6.90 -7.63 -2.88
N GLU A 92 5.84 -6.82 -2.72
CA GLU A 92 5.96 -5.36 -2.60
C GLU A 92 6.63 -4.92 -1.29
N LEU A 93 6.45 -5.68 -0.21
CA LEU A 93 7.18 -5.48 1.05
C LEU A 93 8.64 -5.95 0.99
N ALA A 94 9.09 -6.49 -0.16
CA ALA A 94 10.42 -7.08 -0.36
C ALA A 94 10.77 -8.17 0.67
N LEU A 95 9.76 -8.88 1.17
CA LEU A 95 9.93 -9.97 2.11
C LEU A 95 10.31 -11.25 1.37
N ARG A 96 11.18 -12.06 1.99
CA ARG A 96 11.57 -13.37 1.44
C ARG A 96 10.61 -14.45 1.93
N PRO A 97 9.86 -15.12 1.04
CA PRO A 97 8.99 -16.22 1.43
C PRO A 97 9.79 -17.33 2.14
N GLN A 98 9.22 -17.89 3.21
CA GLN A 98 9.80 -19.03 3.91
C GLN A 98 9.16 -20.33 3.42
N ALA A 99 9.99 -21.32 3.08
CA ALA A 99 9.50 -22.61 2.62
C ALA A 99 8.71 -23.32 3.74
N GLY A 100 7.50 -23.77 3.42
CA GLY A 100 6.62 -24.47 4.37
C GLY A 100 5.76 -23.56 5.26
N GLN A 101 5.84 -22.24 5.13
CA GLN A 101 4.96 -21.29 5.81
C GLN A 101 3.91 -20.74 4.84
N ALA A 102 2.66 -20.62 5.28
CA ALA A 102 1.61 -20.00 4.49
C ALA A 102 1.87 -18.48 4.33
N PRO A 103 1.72 -17.91 3.11
CA PRO A 103 1.93 -16.48 2.87
C PRO A 103 1.13 -15.55 3.80
N GLU A 104 -0.12 -15.90 4.11
CA GLU A 104 -0.98 -15.14 5.03
C GLU A 104 -0.46 -15.10 6.46
N GLU A 105 0.05 -16.24 6.94
CA GLU A 105 0.61 -16.39 8.28
C GLU A 105 1.87 -15.55 8.43
N MET A 106 2.76 -15.65 7.44
CA MET A 106 3.98 -14.83 7.38
C MET A 106 3.66 -13.33 7.39
N LEU A 107 2.67 -12.89 6.60
CA LEU A 107 2.27 -11.48 6.56
C LEU A 107 1.69 -11.01 7.91
N ARG A 108 0.87 -11.84 8.56
CA ARG A 108 0.29 -11.53 9.88
C ARG A 108 1.37 -11.41 10.95
N GLU A 109 2.35 -12.30 10.96
CA GLU A 109 3.48 -12.24 11.89
C GLU A 109 4.32 -10.98 11.67
N TYR A 110 4.65 -10.68 10.42
CA TYR A 110 5.39 -9.48 10.07
C TYR A 110 4.68 -8.19 10.52
N LEU A 111 3.40 -8.04 10.18
CA LEU A 111 2.62 -6.83 10.49
C LEU A 111 2.30 -6.66 11.97
N ARG A 112 2.31 -7.73 12.77
CA ARG A 112 2.17 -7.65 14.24
C ARG A 112 3.41 -7.09 14.94
N SER A 113 4.56 -7.17 14.29
CA SER A 113 5.85 -6.73 14.85
C SER A 113 6.17 -5.26 14.55
N ARG A 114 5.27 -4.56 13.86
CA ARG A 114 5.30 -3.13 13.53
C ARG A 114 4.29 -2.40 14.37
#